data_AF-A0A5S4VT96-F1
#
_entry.id   AF-A0A5S4VT96-F1
#
_cell.length_a   1.000
_cell.length_b   1.000
_cell.length_c   1.000
_cell.angle_alpha   90.00
_cell.angle_beta   90.00
_cell.angle_gamma   90.00
#
_symmetry.space_group_name_H-M   'P 1'
#
loop_
_entity.id
_entity.type
_entity.pdbx_description
1 polymer ?
#
loop_
_entity_poly.entity_id
_entity_poly.type
_entity_poly.pdbx_seq_one_letter_code
_entity_poly.pdbx_strand_id
1 'polypeptide(L)'
;MAPPGGSSARKSVACSAKRSPLETETEEHVARLEKVFEEIGETPRGKTCDAIMGIIEEGQEVMKEFRGAPALDTGLLAAAQAVEHYEIARYGTLKTWAAELGLKQSVKLLEATLAEEKKTDEALTELAESEVNHHAQAA
;
A
#
# COMPACT_ATOMS: atom_id res chain seq x y z
N MET A 1 -10.88 -3.08 39.79
CA MET A 1 -9.57 -3.74 39.96
C MET A 1 -8.81 -3.53 38.66
N ALA A 2 -7.96 -2.51 38.62
CA ALA A 2 -7.12 -2.21 37.44
C ALA A 2 -5.84 -3.05 37.52
N PRO A 3 -5.35 -3.64 36.42
CA PRO A 3 -4.09 -4.36 36.45
C PRO A 3 -2.90 -3.37 36.56
N PRO A 4 -1.79 -3.77 37.20
CA PRO A 4 -0.66 -2.91 37.49
C PRO A 4 0.21 -2.69 36.25
N GLY A 5 0.83 -1.51 36.17
CA GLY A 5 1.65 -1.07 35.06
C GLY A 5 2.92 -1.91 34.86
N GLY A 6 3.22 -2.17 33.59
CA GLY A 6 4.52 -2.60 33.08
C GLY A 6 4.91 -1.71 31.91
N SER A 7 5.79 -0.75 32.18
CA SER A 7 6.41 0.12 31.18
C SER A 7 7.33 -0.68 30.26
N SER A 8 6.97 -0.80 28.99
CA SER A 8 7.90 -0.62 27.89
C SER A 8 7.09 -0.23 26.66
N ALA A 9 7.20 1.03 26.25
CA ALA A 9 6.81 1.47 24.92
C ALA A 9 7.67 0.70 23.90
N ARG A 10 7.28 -0.54 23.59
CA ARG A 10 7.82 -1.29 22.47
C ARG A 10 7.29 -0.58 21.24
N LYS A 11 8.18 0.20 20.61
CA LYS A 11 7.97 0.76 19.27
C LYS A 11 7.40 -0.36 18.39
N SER A 12 6.29 -0.09 17.70
CA SER A 12 5.77 -0.94 16.64
C SER A 12 6.77 -0.94 15.48
N VAL A 13 7.82 -1.75 15.61
CA VAL A 13 8.94 -1.78 14.66
C VAL A 13 8.48 -2.29 13.29
N ALA A 14 7.53 -3.22 13.25
CA ALA A 14 7.10 -3.92 12.03
C ALA A 14 6.48 -2.97 10.98
N CYS A 15 5.57 -2.06 11.37
CA CYS A 15 4.94 -1.12 10.45
C CYS A 15 5.91 0.01 10.02
N SER A 16 6.82 0.44 10.91
CA SER A 16 7.78 1.51 10.60
C SER A 16 8.85 1.11 9.59
N ALA A 17 9.24 -0.18 9.55
CA ALA A 17 10.32 -0.65 8.69
C ALA A 17 9.90 -0.80 7.21
N LYS A 18 8.61 -1.06 6.94
CA LYS A 18 8.10 -1.23 5.57
C LYS A 18 7.72 0.07 4.86
N ARG A 19 7.62 1.19 5.58
CA ARG A 19 7.22 2.48 4.99
C ARG A 19 8.25 3.07 4.03
N SER A 20 9.54 2.90 4.34
CA SER A 20 10.65 3.48 3.56
C SER A 20 10.86 2.80 2.19
N PRO A 21 10.75 1.46 2.06
CA PRO A 21 10.76 0.80 0.75
C PRO A 21 9.59 1.22 -0.14
N LEU A 22 8.36 1.25 0.40
CA LEU A 22 7.17 1.67 -0.36
C LEU A 22 7.31 3.10 -0.89
N GLU A 23 7.76 4.05 -0.05
CA GLU A 23 7.95 5.44 -0.46
C GLU A 23 8.92 5.56 -1.67
N THR A 24 9.96 4.71 -1.74
CA THR A 24 10.91 4.70 -2.86
C THR A 24 10.31 4.06 -4.11
N GLU A 25 9.59 2.94 -3.97
CA GLU A 25 8.91 2.27 -5.10
C GLU A 25 7.84 3.18 -5.72
N THR A 26 7.07 3.89 -4.90
CA THR A 26 6.05 4.84 -5.39
C THR A 26 6.68 5.98 -6.22
N GLU A 27 7.86 6.50 -5.84
CA GLU A 27 8.57 7.51 -6.64
C GLU A 27 8.99 6.95 -8.01
N GLU A 28 9.44 5.70 -8.07
CA GLU A 28 9.75 5.03 -9.33
C GLU A 28 8.49 4.80 -10.18
N HIS A 29 7.36 4.47 -9.56
CA HIS A 29 6.08 4.30 -10.25
C HIS A 29 5.61 5.59 -10.90
N VAL A 30 5.77 6.73 -10.22
CA VAL A 30 5.51 8.05 -10.79
C VAL A 30 6.39 8.28 -12.02
N ALA A 31 7.70 8.01 -11.93
CA ALA A 31 8.60 8.15 -13.07
C ALA A 31 8.27 7.21 -14.25
N ARG A 32 7.68 6.03 -13.98
CA ARG A 32 7.17 5.14 -15.04
C ARG A 32 5.90 5.69 -15.68
N LEU A 33 4.98 6.26 -14.88
CA LEU A 33 3.79 6.91 -15.40
C LEU A 33 4.15 8.12 -16.28
N GLU A 34 5.16 8.91 -15.93
CA GLU A 34 5.65 9.99 -16.79
C GLU A 34 6.03 9.49 -18.19
N LYS A 35 6.74 8.35 -18.28
CA LYS A 35 7.07 7.70 -19.56
C LYS A 35 5.84 7.16 -20.31
N VAL A 36 4.81 6.71 -19.59
CA VAL A 36 3.52 6.32 -20.20
C VAL A 36 2.85 7.55 -20.81
N PHE A 37 2.86 8.69 -20.10
CA PHE A 37 2.34 9.97 -20.59
C PHE A 37 3.11 10.48 -21.82
N GLU A 38 4.44 10.33 -21.84
CA GLU A 38 5.27 10.63 -23.02
C GLU A 38 4.86 9.80 -24.25
N GLU A 39 4.61 8.51 -24.09
CA GLU A 39 4.22 7.62 -25.21
C GLU A 39 2.87 8.00 -25.82
N ILE A 40 1.92 8.47 -25.00
CA ILE A 40 0.61 8.94 -25.48
C ILE A 40 0.59 10.41 -25.90
N GLY A 41 1.72 11.12 -25.77
CA GLY A 41 1.85 12.53 -26.16
C GLY A 41 1.07 13.51 -25.27
N GLU A 42 0.80 13.13 -24.01
CA GLU A 42 0.03 13.94 -23.07
C GLU A 42 0.91 14.39 -21.88
N THR A 43 0.54 15.49 -21.23
CA THR A 43 1.21 15.94 -20.01
C THR A 43 0.46 15.41 -18.78
N PRO A 44 1.14 14.76 -17.82
CA PRO A 44 0.50 14.31 -16.58
C PRO A 44 -0.11 15.49 -15.82
N ARG A 45 -1.31 15.30 -15.28
CA ARG A 45 -1.97 16.30 -14.42
C ARG A 45 -2.43 15.62 -13.15
N GLY A 46 -2.14 16.25 -12.02
CA GLY A 46 -2.67 15.83 -10.73
C GLY A 46 -4.19 15.85 -10.74
N LYS A 47 -4.80 14.74 -10.34
CA LYS A 47 -6.23 14.64 -10.09
C LYS A 47 -6.42 13.96 -8.74
N THR A 48 -7.21 14.59 -7.88
CA THR A 48 -7.62 13.96 -6.62
C THR A 48 -8.41 12.68 -6.92
N CYS A 49 -8.01 11.58 -6.27
CA CYS A 49 -8.68 10.31 -6.37
C CYS A 49 -9.45 10.04 -5.07
N ASP A 50 -10.76 10.27 -5.07
CA ASP A 50 -11.57 10.13 -3.85
C ASP A 50 -11.52 8.72 -3.26
N ALA A 51 -11.32 7.69 -4.10
CA ALA A 51 -11.17 6.31 -3.64
C ALA A 51 -9.92 6.10 -2.78
N ILE A 52 -8.75 6.58 -3.21
CA ILE A 52 -7.52 6.42 -2.41
C ILE A 52 -7.55 7.32 -1.17
N MET A 53 -8.17 8.49 -1.27
CA MET A 53 -8.38 9.37 -0.11
C MET A 53 -9.21 8.68 0.97
N GLY A 54 -10.29 7.98 0.59
CA GLY A 54 -11.10 7.21 1.53
C GLY A 54 -10.33 6.09 2.23
N ILE A 55 -9.49 5.35 1.49
CA ILE A 55 -8.65 4.29 2.09
C ILE A 55 -7.62 4.87 3.06
N ILE A 56 -7.02 6.02 2.73
CA ILE A 56 -6.10 6.73 3.62
C ILE A 56 -6.83 7.22 4.89
N GLU A 57 -8.05 7.73 4.76
CA GLU A 57 -8.88 8.15 5.88
C GLU A 57 -9.20 6.98 6.81
N GLU A 58 -9.55 5.82 6.28
CA GLU A 58 -9.76 4.58 7.06
C GLU A 58 -8.51 4.22 7.88
N GLY A 59 -7.33 4.24 7.27
CA GLY A 59 -6.07 4.01 7.98
C GLY A 59 -5.82 5.03 9.10
N GLN A 60 -6.16 6.30 8.88
CA GLN A 60 -6.06 7.35 9.91
C GLN A 60 -7.05 7.16 11.06
N GLU A 61 -8.26 6.66 10.79
CA GLU A 61 -9.26 6.32 11.81
C GLU A 61 -8.76 5.16 12.67
N VAL A 62 -8.24 4.09 12.04
CA VAL A 62 -7.61 2.97 12.74
C VAL A 62 -6.49 3.47 13.68
N MET A 63 -5.63 4.37 13.21
CA MET A 63 -4.56 4.95 14.05
C MET A 63 -5.06 5.70 15.28
N LYS A 64 -6.26 6.31 15.19
CA LYS A 64 -6.87 7.06 16.29
C LYS A 64 -7.56 6.12 17.27
N GLU A 65 -8.38 5.20 16.77
CA GLU A 65 -9.23 4.32 17.57
C GLU A 65 -8.45 3.23 18.30
N PHE A 66 -7.46 2.63 17.64
CA PHE A 66 -6.67 1.53 18.19
C PHE A 66 -5.35 2.00 18.80
N ARG A 67 -5.20 3.30 19.08
CA ARG A 67 -3.95 3.85 19.63
C ARG A 67 -3.54 3.14 20.92
N GLY A 68 -2.37 2.48 20.87
CA GLY A 68 -1.82 1.75 22.01
C GLY A 68 -2.46 0.38 22.26
N ALA A 69 -3.43 -0.02 21.43
CA ALA A 69 -3.98 -1.37 21.44
C ALA A 69 -3.09 -2.32 20.62
N PRO A 70 -2.99 -3.61 20.99
CA PRO A 70 -2.28 -4.61 20.21
C PRO A 70 -2.81 -4.79 18.78
N ALA A 71 -4.09 -4.49 18.55
CA ALA A 71 -4.73 -4.57 17.24
C ALA A 71 -4.36 -3.44 16.26
N LEU A 72 -3.62 -2.41 16.70
CA LEU A 72 -3.26 -1.26 15.87
C LEU A 72 -2.48 -1.67 14.61
N ASP A 73 -1.47 -2.53 14.78
CA ASP A 73 -0.61 -2.94 13.67
C ASP A 73 -1.39 -3.80 12.66
N THR A 74 -2.36 -4.60 13.12
CA THR A 74 -3.27 -5.37 12.25
C THR A 74 -4.16 -4.45 11.42
N GLY A 75 -4.77 -3.44 12.04
CA GLY A 75 -5.61 -2.50 11.32
C GLY A 75 -4.82 -1.67 10.29
N LEU A 76 -3.60 -1.24 10.65
CA LEU A 76 -2.73 -0.51 9.73
C LEU A 76 -2.28 -1.38 8.55
N LEU A 77 -1.99 -2.66 8.80
CA LEU A 77 -1.65 -3.62 7.77
C LEU A 77 -2.84 -3.82 6.81
N ALA A 78 -4.07 -3.96 7.34
CA ALA A 78 -5.27 -4.10 6.53
C ALA A 78 -5.50 -2.86 5.62
N ALA A 79 -5.32 -1.66 6.15
CA ALA A 79 -5.42 -0.43 5.36
C ALA A 79 -4.34 -0.37 4.26
N ALA A 80 -3.11 -0.82 4.54
CA ALA A 80 -2.06 -0.91 3.53
C ALA A 80 -2.41 -1.91 2.42
N GLN A 81 -2.90 -3.11 2.75
CA GLN A 81 -3.33 -4.08 1.74
C GLN A 81 -4.49 -3.56 0.89
N ALA A 82 -5.40 -2.78 1.46
CA ALA A 82 -6.48 -2.14 0.71
C ALA A 82 -5.94 -1.15 -0.34
N VAL A 83 -4.87 -0.41 -0.03
CA VAL A 83 -4.15 0.44 -1.00
C VAL A 83 -3.56 -0.42 -2.12
N GLU A 84 -2.81 -1.47 -1.79
CA GLU A 84 -2.20 -2.36 -2.79
C GLU A 84 -3.24 -2.98 -3.73
N HIS A 85 -4.37 -3.45 -3.19
CA HIS A 85 -5.45 -4.04 -3.99
C HIS A 85 -6.09 -3.04 -4.94
N TYR A 86 -6.24 -1.79 -4.51
CA TYR A 86 -6.70 -0.71 -5.36
C TYR A 86 -5.73 -0.49 -6.53
N GLU A 87 -4.42 -0.44 -6.26
CA GLU A 87 -3.39 -0.22 -7.29
C GLU A 87 -3.28 -1.41 -8.26
N ILE A 88 -3.29 -2.65 -7.76
CA ILE A 88 -3.32 -3.87 -8.56
C ILE A 88 -4.48 -3.84 -9.57
N ALA A 89 -5.68 -3.44 -9.12
CA ALA A 89 -6.85 -3.34 -9.98
C ALA A 89 -6.68 -2.26 -11.07
N ARG A 90 -6.10 -1.09 -10.71
CA ARG A 90 -5.86 0.01 -11.65
C ARG A 90 -4.77 -0.32 -12.67
N TYR A 91 -3.60 -0.76 -12.23
CA TYR A 91 -2.49 -1.12 -13.12
C TYR A 91 -2.84 -2.32 -14.01
N GLY A 92 -3.59 -3.30 -13.50
CA GLY A 92 -4.12 -4.40 -14.30
C GLY A 92 -4.99 -3.91 -15.46
N THR A 93 -5.92 -2.99 -15.17
CA THR A 93 -6.81 -2.40 -16.18
C THR A 93 -6.04 -1.56 -17.20
N LEU A 94 -5.14 -0.68 -16.72
CA LEU A 94 -4.34 0.18 -17.58
C LEU A 94 -3.41 -0.61 -18.50
N LYS A 95 -2.78 -1.68 -18.00
CA LYS A 95 -1.94 -2.58 -18.82
C LYS A 95 -2.75 -3.19 -19.96
N THR A 96 -3.94 -3.68 -19.67
CA THR A 96 -4.83 -4.25 -20.70
C THR A 96 -5.18 -3.21 -21.76
N TRP A 97 -5.55 -1.99 -21.36
CA TRP A 97 -5.86 -0.93 -22.32
C TRP A 97 -4.64 -0.51 -23.15
N ALA A 98 -3.46 -0.41 -22.55
CA ALA A 98 -2.22 -0.13 -23.28
C ALA A 98 -1.94 -1.21 -24.33
N ALA A 99 -2.22 -2.49 -24.04
CA ALA A 99 -2.07 -3.58 -24.98
C ALA A 99 -3.06 -3.46 -26.16
N GLU A 100 -4.33 -3.17 -25.89
CA GLU A 100 -5.37 -2.95 -26.92
C GLU A 100 -5.03 -1.77 -27.84
N LEU A 101 -4.39 -0.73 -27.31
CA LEU A 101 -3.96 0.45 -28.06
C LEU A 101 -2.59 0.27 -28.76
N GLY A 102 -1.93 -0.87 -28.59
CA GLY A 102 -0.62 -1.15 -29.19
C GLY A 102 0.56 -0.40 -28.56
N LEU A 103 0.39 0.16 -27.36
CA LEU A 103 1.38 0.93 -26.60
C LEU A 103 2.37 -0.02 -25.89
N LYS A 104 3.26 -0.63 -26.68
CA LYS A 104 4.14 -1.72 -26.21
C LYS A 104 5.05 -1.30 -25.08
N GLN A 105 5.46 -0.03 -25.02
CA GLN A 105 6.37 0.41 -23.96
C GLN A 105 5.61 0.64 -22.66
N SER A 106 4.42 1.22 -22.73
CA SER A 106 3.49 1.36 -21.61
C SER A 106 3.10 0.02 -21.01
N VAL A 107 2.85 -1.01 -21.83
CA VAL A 107 2.56 -2.37 -21.32
C VAL A 107 3.69 -2.86 -20.42
N LYS A 108 4.95 -2.72 -20.83
CA LYS A 108 6.11 -3.15 -20.03
C LYS A 108 6.25 -2.37 -18.73
N LEU A 109 6.05 -1.06 -18.78
CA LEU A 109 6.14 -0.18 -17.61
C LEU A 109 5.04 -0.49 -16.58
N LEU A 110 3.79 -0.62 -17.06
CA LEU A 110 2.64 -0.94 -16.23
C LEU A 110 2.70 -2.38 -15.69
N GLU A 111 3.29 -3.31 -16.43
CA GLU A 111 3.54 -4.68 -15.96
C GLU A 111 4.57 -4.73 -14.84
N ALA A 112 5.65 -3.95 -14.95
CA ALA A 112 6.66 -3.85 -13.89
C ALA A 112 6.05 -3.32 -12.59
N THR A 113 5.30 -2.22 -12.65
CA THR A 113 4.61 -1.70 -11.47
C THR A 113 3.59 -2.69 -10.91
N LEU A 114 2.74 -3.30 -11.75
CA LEU A 114 1.79 -4.32 -11.30
C LEU A 114 2.46 -5.51 -10.59
N ALA A 115 3.65 -5.91 -11.02
CA ALA A 115 4.38 -7.00 -10.39
C ALA A 115 4.94 -6.60 -9.01
N GLU A 116 5.37 -5.34 -8.86
CA GLU A 116 5.83 -4.78 -7.58
C GLU A 116 4.67 -4.69 -6.58
N GLU A 117 3.52 -4.13 -6.94
CA GLU A 117 2.37 -4.03 -6.01
C GLU A 117 1.90 -5.42 -5.53
N LYS A 118 1.88 -6.40 -6.43
CA LYS A 118 1.54 -7.78 -6.06
C LYS A 118 2.53 -8.36 -5.06
N LYS A 119 3.82 -8.12 -5.27
CA LYS A 119 4.87 -8.59 -4.36
C LYS A 119 4.78 -7.87 -3.01
N THR A 120 4.42 -6.60 -3.01
CA THR A 120 4.18 -5.82 -1.79
C THR A 120 2.99 -6.37 -1.01
N ASP A 121 1.85 -6.65 -1.65
CA ASP A 121 0.70 -7.29 -1.02
C ASP A 121 1.03 -8.70 -0.49
N GLU A 122 1.79 -9.50 -1.24
CA GLU A 122 2.29 -10.81 -0.79
C GLU A 122 3.14 -10.66 0.48
N ALA A 123 4.08 -9.69 0.50
CA ALA A 123 4.91 -9.44 1.67
C ALA A 123 4.08 -8.92 2.86
N LEU A 124 3.02 -8.13 2.64
CA LEU A 124 2.09 -7.70 3.69
C LEU A 124 1.30 -8.89 4.24
N THR A 125 0.85 -9.80 3.38
CA THR A 125 0.18 -11.05 3.77
C THR A 125 1.09 -11.92 4.63
N GLU A 126 2.34 -12.13 4.22
CA GLU A 126 3.32 -12.87 5.02
C GLU A 126 3.54 -12.26 6.40
N LEU A 127 3.58 -10.92 6.48
CA LEU A 127 3.70 -10.22 7.77
C LEU A 127 2.44 -10.39 8.65
N ALA A 128 1.26 -10.41 8.03
CA ALA A 128 -0.01 -10.64 8.72
C ALA A 128 -0.03 -12.04 9.36
N GLU A 129 0.37 -13.05 8.60
CA GLU A 129 0.37 -14.45 9.03
C GLU A 129 1.47 -14.76 10.06
N SER A 130 2.66 -14.17 9.92
CA SER A 130 3.82 -14.52 10.75
C SER A 130 3.87 -13.80 12.10
N GLU A 131 3.43 -12.53 12.18
CA GLU A 131 3.65 -11.70 13.37
C GLU A 131 2.40 -10.96 13.81
N VAL A 132 1.77 -10.23 12.89
CA VAL A 132 0.81 -9.17 13.26
C VAL A 132 -0.51 -9.74 13.77
N ASN A 133 -1.06 -10.78 13.14
CA ASN A 133 -2.32 -11.39 13.60
C ASN A 133 -2.16 -12.19 14.90
N HIS A 134 -1.01 -12.83 15.10
CA HIS A 134 -0.71 -13.55 16.32
C HIS A 134 -0.59 -12.61 17.53
N HIS A 135 -0.02 -11.41 17.34
CA HIS A 135 0.04 -10.40 18.40
C HIS A 135 -1.33 -9.83 18.77
N ALA A 136 -2.23 -9.65 17.80
CA ALA A 136 -3.59 -9.18 18.08
C ALA A 136 -4.44 -10.20 18.86
N GLN A 137 -4.25 -11.51 18.62
CA GLN A 137 -4.99 -12.57 19.32
C GLN A 137 -4.55 -12.81 20.77
N ALA A 138 -3.33 -12.41 21.14
CA ALA A 138 -2.78 -12.58 22.48
C ALA A 138 -3.17 -11.47 23.47
N ALA A 139 -4.04 -10.53 23.05
CA ALA A 139 -4.45 -9.33 23.77
C ALA A 139 -5.72 -9.49 24.62
#